data_AF-A0A2S9GAJ3-F1
#
_entry.id   AF-A0A2S9GAJ3-F1
#
_cell.length_a   1.000
_cell.length_b   1.000
_cell.length_c   1.000
_cell.angle_alpha   90.00
_cell.angle_beta   90.00
_cell.angle_gamma   90.00
#
_symmetry.space_group_name_H-M   'P 1'
#
loop_
_entity.id
_entity.type
_entity.pdbx_description
1 polymer ?
#
loop_
_entity_poly.entity_id
_entity_poly.type
_entity_poly.pdbx_seq_one_letter_code
_entity_poly.pdbx_strand_id
1 'polypeptide(L)' 'MITAVDDQFDQALLRQAFGCFPGGVTAFCGLLDGVAEGMAASSFTSVSLDPPLVSVCVAKTSTT' A
#
# COMPACT_ATOMS: atom_id res chain seq x y z
N MET A 1 -7.62 14.78 -21.18
CA MET A 1 -8.25 13.67 -21.94
C MET A 1 -7.32 12.49 -21.83
N ILE A 2 -7.63 11.55 -20.95
CA ILE A 2 -6.88 10.29 -20.85
C ILE A 2 -7.55 9.35 -21.86
N THR A 3 -6.91 9.16 -23.00
CA THR A 3 -7.35 8.21 -24.03
C THR A 3 -6.96 6.82 -23.57
N ALA A 4 -7.93 5.93 -23.37
CA ALA A 4 -7.66 4.54 -23.03
C ALA A 4 -6.97 3.87 -24.23
N VAL A 5 -5.81 3.24 -23.98
CA VAL A 5 -5.04 2.50 -24.99
C VAL A 5 -4.86 1.07 -24.47
N ASP A 6 -5.48 0.12 -25.19
CA ASP A 6 -5.28 -1.35 -25.24
C ASP A 6 -5.19 -2.21 -23.96
N ASP A 7 -5.52 -3.50 -24.15
CA ASP A 7 -5.91 -4.55 -23.18
C ASP A 7 -4.86 -4.99 -22.12
N GLN A 8 -3.83 -4.18 -21.87
CA GLN A 8 -2.92 -4.32 -20.73
C GLN A 8 -2.74 -2.94 -20.11
N PHE A 9 -3.32 -2.71 -18.94
CA PHE A 9 -3.10 -1.48 -18.18
C PHE A 9 -1.61 -1.17 -18.09
N ASP A 10 -1.18 -0.05 -18.69
CA ASP A 10 0.17 0.47 -18.52
C ASP A 10 0.43 0.68 -17.02
N GLN A 11 1.28 -0.16 -16.44
CA GLN A 11 1.58 -0.15 -15.01
C GLN A 11 2.19 1.17 -14.56
N ALA A 12 2.94 1.85 -15.44
CA ALA A 12 3.52 3.15 -15.12
C ALA A 12 2.44 4.22 -15.06
N LEU A 13 1.51 4.23 -16.02
CA LEU A 13 0.37 5.13 -16.02
C LEU A 13 -0.53 4.90 -14.80
N LEU A 14 -0.80 3.64 -14.45
CA LEU A 14 -1.61 3.31 -13.28
C LEU A 14 -0.94 3.75 -11.98
N ARG A 15 0.38 3.52 -11.83
CA ARG A 15 1.15 4.00 -10.68
C ARG A 15 1.12 5.53 -10.58
N GLN A 16 1.24 6.23 -11.69
CA GLN A 16 1.12 7.68 -11.73
C GLN A 16 -0.28 8.14 -11.30
N ALA A 17 -1.33 7.50 -11.81
CA ALA A 17 -2.72 7.80 -11.45
C ALA A 17 -2.98 7.62 -9.94
N PHE A 18 -2.47 6.53 -9.34
CA PHE A 18 -2.58 6.31 -7.89
C PHE A 18 -1.78 7.33 -7.07
N GLY A 19 -0.62 7.77 -7.56
CA GLY A 19 0.19 8.80 -6.89
C GLY A 19 -0.48 10.17 -6.81
N CYS A 20 -1.52 10.44 -7.59
CA CYS A 20 -2.29 11.67 -7.53
C CYS A 20 -3.21 11.76 -6.30
N PHE A 21 -3.48 10.65 -5.61
CA PHE A 21 -4.23 10.65 -4.34
C PHE A 21 -3.24 10.75 -3.17
N PRO A 22 -3.15 11.89 -2.47
CA PRO A 22 -2.19 12.06 -1.40
C PRO A 22 -2.53 11.15 -0.21
N GLY A 23 -1.52 10.47 0.32
CA GLY A 23 -1.63 9.62 1.50
C GLY A 23 -0.47 9.86 2.47
N GLY A 24 -0.66 9.47 3.72
CA GLY A 24 0.44 9.40 4.68
C GLY A 24 1.40 8.25 4.38
N VAL A 25 2.53 8.23 5.06
CA VAL A 25 3.45 7.08 5.10
C VAL A 25 3.53 6.59 6.54
N THR A 26 3.31 5.30 6.72
CA THR A 26 3.36 4.62 8.02
C THR A 26 4.51 3.61 8.02
N ALA A 27 5.21 3.49 9.14
CA ALA A 27 6.11 2.37 9.40
C ALA A 27 5.31 1.21 10.00
N PHE A 28 5.20 0.11 9.28
CA PHE A 28 4.57 -1.13 9.75
C PHE A 28 5.66 -2.04 10.30
N CYS A 29 5.73 -2.15 11.63
CA CYS A 29 6.83 -2.81 12.32
C CYS A 29 6.35 -3.97 13.18
N GLY A 30 7.23 -4.96 13.37
CA GLY A 30 7.01 -6.11 14.24
C GLY A 30 8.34 -6.63 14.79
N LEU A 31 8.24 -7.70 15.59
CA LEU A 31 9.39 -8.47 16.03
C LEU A 31 9.31 -9.86 15.41
N LEU A 32 10.35 -10.27 14.69
CA LEU A 32 10.53 -11.64 14.19
C LEU A 32 11.67 -12.28 14.98
N ASP A 33 11.37 -13.33 15.74
CA ASP A 33 12.35 -14.02 16.61
C ASP A 33 13.12 -13.06 17.54
N GLY A 34 12.45 -12.00 18.01
CA GLY A 34 13.03 -10.98 18.89
C GLY A 34 13.84 -9.89 18.18
N VAL A 35 13.98 -9.96 16.86
CA VAL A 35 14.64 -8.96 16.02
C VAL A 35 13.59 -7.99 15.45
N ALA A 36 13.87 -6.70 15.49
CA ALA A 36 12.99 -5.68 14.92
C ALA A 36 13.00 -5.70 13.40
N GLU A 37 11.82 -5.83 12.80
CA GLU A 37 11.59 -5.84 11.36
C GLU A 37 10.48 -4.84 11.01
N GLY A 38 10.48 -4.33 9.79
CA GLY A 38 9.41 -3.47 9.35
C GLY A 38 9.50 -2.97 7.92
N MET A 39 8.40 -2.39 7.45
CA MET A 39 8.27 -1.84 6.11
C MET A 39 7.59 -0.46 6.13
N ALA A 40 7.97 0.38 5.17
CA ALA A 40 7.21 1.60 4.89
C ALA A 40 5.98 1.25 4.04
N ALA A 41 4.81 1.70 4.46
CA ALA A 41 3.55 1.49 3.75
C ALA A 41 2.76 2.80 3.64
N SER A 42 2.35 3.14 2.42
CA SER A 42 1.41 4.25 2.16
C SER A 42 -0.04 3.76 2.00
N SER A 43 -0.26 2.46 1.88
CA SER A 43 -1.58 1.83 1.69
C SER A 43 -2.33 1.60 3.02
N PHE A 44 -2.10 2.43 4.03
CA PHE A 44 -2.76 2.29 5.32
C PHE A 44 -4.15 2.89 5.27
N THR A 45 -5.17 2.19 5.79
CA THR A 45 -6.55 2.69 5.81
C THR A 45 -7.28 2.22 7.07
N SER A 46 -7.95 3.13 7.78
CA SER A 46 -8.86 2.77 8.88
C SER A 46 -10.11 2.10 8.32
N VAL A 47 -10.52 0.97 8.91
CA VAL A 47 -11.62 0.14 8.41
C VAL A 47 -12.84 0.20 9.33
N SER A 48 -12.63 0.14 10.64
CA SER A 48 -13.72 0.12 11.62
C SER A 48 -13.26 0.70 12.95
N LEU A 49 -14.19 1.31 13.68
CA LEU A 49 -13.97 1.79 15.05
C LEU A 49 -14.37 0.73 16.09
N ASP A 50 -15.45 -0.02 15.82
CA ASP A 50 -15.94 -1.09 16.68
C ASP A 50 -16.36 -2.31 15.84
N PRO A 51 -15.55 -3.39 15.80
CA PRO A 51 -14.23 -3.50 16.44
C PRO A 51 -13.20 -2.57 15.77
N PRO A 52 -12.12 -2.17 16.48
CA PRO A 52 -11.09 -1.30 15.91
C PRO A 52 -10.24 -2.07 14.89
N LEU A 53 -10.39 -1.73 13.60
CA LEU A 53 -9.74 -2.40 12.49
C LEU A 53 -9.07 -1.42 11.54
N VAL A 54 -7.96 -1.86 10.95
CA VAL A 54 -7.21 -1.17 9.90
C VAL A 54 -6.83 -2.17 8.80
N SER A 55 -6.52 -1.66 7.61
CA SER A 55 -6.02 -2.43 6.47
C SER A 55 -4.69 -1.88 5.99
N VAL A 56 -3.81 -2.79 5.56
CA VAL A 56 -2.56 -2.50 4.88
C VAL A 56 -2.39 -3.52 3.74
N CYS A 57 -2.04 -3.05 2.55
CA CYS A 57 -1.80 -3.90 1.39
C CYS A 57 -0.30 -4.21 1.24
N VAL A 58 0.09 -5.46 1.44
CA VAL A 58 1.48 -5.92 1.31
C VAL A 58 1.69 -6.57 -0.07
N ALA A 59 2.78 -6.22 -0.74
CA ALA A 59 3.16 -6.87 -1.98
C ALA A 59 3.49 -8.35 -1.72
N LYS A 60 3.00 -9.25 -2.58
CA LYS A 60 3.31 -10.70 -2.48
C LYS A 60 4.80 -11.02 -2.57
N THR A 61 5.60 -10.09 -3.07
CA THR A 61 7.06 -10.17 -3.19
C THR A 61 7.79 -9.63 -1.95
N SER A 62 7.07 -9.21 -0.89
CA SER A 62 7.68 -8.75 0.35
C SER A 62 8.52 -9.86 0.98
N THR A 63 9.69 -9.49 1.49
CA THR A 63 10.59 -10.37 2.27
C THR A 63 10.69 -9.95 3.73
N THR A 64 9.97 -8.90 4.11
CA THR A 64 9.76 -8.46 5.50
C THR A 64 8.74 -9.35 6.17
#